data_AF-M3HWJ0-F1
#
_entry.id   AF-M3HWJ0-F1
#
_cell.length_a   1.000
_cell.length_b   1.000
_cell.length_c   1.000
_cell.angle_alpha   90.00
_cell.angle_beta   90.00
_cell.angle_gamma   90.00
#
_symmetry.space_group_name_H-M   'P 1'
#
loop_
_entity.id
_entity.type
_entity.pdbx_description
1 polymer ?
#
loop_
_entity_poly.entity_id
_entity_poly.type
_entity_poly.pdbx_seq_one_letter_code
_entity_poly.pdbx_strand_id
1 'polypeptide(L)'
;MGFVKAPVTKDILLEGVRQKLGDHAYESVQKAYDVSERAHQGQFRLSGEPYIVHPLQVGFILYELGLDEKVICAGLLHDVIEDTEYSREDMIRDFGEDITDLVEGVTKISKIKSQSKETEAAENIRKIIVATIKDIRVILIKLADKTHNLRTLSFQPPEKQRRIAQETLSLYAPIAGRLGIYKIKSELEDLAFQILNPDEYQEVKKNINSKKSEREGFIETLKIILLQRLSEIQIEADVDGRAKHFYSIYRKMKLKEKTFNEIFDLRAIRIITNEVKDCYGVLGIVHTLWNPVPGRFKDYIATPKTNMYQSLHTTVIGPDGKPLEVQIRTRDMNDIAEYGIAAHWIYKEGKPSASEKNVKVKWLELLSSWQDSALDPKEFVEELK
;
A
#
# COMPACT_ATOMS: atom_id res chain seq x y z
N MET A 1 -12.80 9.59 -11.93
CA MET A 1 -11.57 9.62 -12.74
C MET A 1 -10.73 8.41 -12.33
N GLY A 2 -10.31 7.58 -13.29
CA GLY A 2 -9.25 6.60 -13.00
C GLY A 2 -7.99 7.39 -12.62
N PHE A 3 -7.17 6.83 -11.73
CA PHE A 3 -5.90 7.42 -11.32
C PHE A 3 -4.92 7.42 -12.50
N VAL A 4 -5.13 8.29 -13.49
CA VAL A 4 -4.06 8.71 -14.39
C VAL A 4 -3.38 9.86 -13.66
N LYS A 5 -2.47 9.50 -12.73
CA LYS A 5 -1.46 10.45 -12.27
C LYS A 5 -0.75 10.98 -13.52
N ALA A 6 -0.36 12.26 -13.50
CA ALA A 6 0.47 12.82 -14.56
C ALA A 6 1.62 11.85 -14.90
N PRO A 7 2.00 11.70 -16.19
CA PRO A 7 3.06 10.79 -16.56
C PRO A 7 4.30 11.14 -15.75
N VAL A 8 4.75 10.20 -14.93
CA VAL A 8 5.92 10.38 -14.07
C VAL A 8 7.12 10.50 -15.00
N THR A 9 7.85 11.61 -14.87
CA THR A 9 9.11 11.81 -15.59
C THR A 9 10.29 11.43 -14.72
N LYS A 10 11.42 11.16 -15.37
CA LYS A 10 12.72 10.98 -14.73
C LYS A 10 13.00 12.11 -13.74
N ASP A 11 12.81 13.36 -14.17
CA ASP A 11 13.10 14.55 -13.37
C ASP A 11 12.25 14.62 -12.09
N ILE A 12 10.96 14.24 -12.16
CA ILE A 12 10.08 14.21 -10.98
C ILE A 12 10.59 13.20 -9.95
N LEU A 13 11.01 12.02 -10.39
CA LEU A 13 11.58 11.01 -9.50
C LEU A 13 12.90 11.51 -8.88
N LEU A 14 13.83 11.96 -9.73
CA LEU A 14 15.16 12.34 -9.29
C LEU A 14 15.16 13.55 -8.35
N GLU A 15 14.40 14.60 -8.69
CA GLU A 15 14.31 15.78 -7.83
C GLU A 15 13.62 15.44 -6.49
N GLY A 16 12.60 14.58 -6.52
CA GLY A 16 12.00 14.04 -5.30
C GLY A 16 12.99 13.26 -4.43
N VAL A 17 13.82 12.41 -5.05
CA VAL A 17 14.88 11.67 -4.36
C VAL A 17 15.92 12.63 -3.78
N ARG A 18 16.38 13.62 -4.54
CA ARG A 18 17.33 14.63 -4.04
C ARG A 18 16.80 15.34 -2.80
N GLN A 19 15.55 15.80 -2.84
CA GLN A 19 14.94 16.56 -1.74
C GLN A 19 14.75 15.72 -0.46
N LYS A 20 14.45 14.42 -0.60
CA LYS A 20 14.15 13.55 0.55
C LYS A 20 15.34 12.74 1.06
N LEU A 21 16.22 12.29 0.16
CA LEU A 21 17.28 11.33 0.44
C LEU A 21 18.69 11.89 0.18
N GLY A 22 18.81 13.12 -0.34
CA GLY A 22 20.07 13.81 -0.56
C GLY A 22 20.76 13.47 -1.90
N ASP A 23 21.89 14.16 -2.14
CA ASP A 23 22.59 14.12 -3.43
C ASP A 23 23.22 12.75 -3.75
N HIS A 24 23.72 12.04 -2.73
CA HIS A 24 24.28 10.69 -2.94
C HIS A 24 23.21 9.70 -3.45
N ALA A 25 21.99 9.78 -2.90
CA ALA A 25 20.86 8.97 -3.35
C ALA A 25 20.44 9.37 -4.77
N TYR A 26 20.43 10.68 -5.07
CA TYR A 26 20.17 11.19 -6.42
C TYR A 26 21.13 10.57 -7.44
N GLU A 27 22.44 10.59 -7.19
CA GLU A 27 23.45 10.05 -8.11
C GLU A 27 23.26 8.55 -8.34
N SER A 28 22.99 7.79 -7.28
CA SER A 28 22.75 6.35 -7.35
C SER A 28 21.51 6.02 -8.18
N VAL A 29 20.40 6.71 -7.93
CA VAL A 29 19.14 6.51 -8.65
C VAL A 29 19.25 6.97 -10.11
N GLN A 30 19.96 8.07 -10.35
CA GLN A 30 20.26 8.54 -11.70
C GLN A 30 21.06 7.50 -12.47
N LYS A 31 22.12 6.93 -11.89
CA LYS A 31 22.90 5.85 -12.50
C LYS A 31 22.05 4.62 -12.80
N ALA A 32 21.20 4.20 -11.87
CA ALA A 32 20.30 3.06 -12.06
C ALA A 32 19.32 3.29 -13.22
N TYR A 33 18.75 4.50 -13.32
CA TYR A 33 17.89 4.88 -14.45
C TYR A 33 18.65 4.78 -15.78
N ASP A 34 19.84 5.38 -15.87
CA ASP A 34 20.61 5.42 -17.13
C ASP A 34 21.09 4.03 -17.57
N VAL A 35 21.34 3.12 -16.63
CA VAL A 35 21.61 1.71 -16.93
C VAL A 35 20.34 1.02 -17.45
N SER A 36 19.21 1.18 -16.77
CA SER A 36 17.93 0.58 -17.17
C SER A 36 17.49 1.06 -18.57
N GLU A 37 17.61 2.36 -18.84
CA GLU A 37 17.27 2.96 -20.13
C GLU A 37 18.12 2.41 -21.27
N ARG A 38 19.44 2.31 -21.05
CA ARG A 38 20.36 1.75 -22.05
C ARG A 38 20.13 0.25 -22.26
N ALA A 39 19.93 -0.52 -21.19
CA ALA A 39 19.75 -1.96 -21.25
C ALA A 39 18.48 -2.33 -22.04
N HIS A 40 17.41 -1.53 -21.88
CA HIS A 40 16.13 -1.73 -22.57
C HIS A 40 15.99 -0.87 -23.84
N GLN A 41 17.08 -0.34 -24.39
CA GLN A 41 17.03 0.52 -25.58
C GLN A 41 16.47 -0.26 -26.78
N GLY A 42 15.46 0.31 -27.44
CA GLY A 42 14.78 -0.34 -28.57
C GLY A 42 13.74 -1.39 -28.18
N GLN A 43 13.55 -1.65 -26.88
CA GLN A 43 12.49 -2.51 -26.36
C GLN A 43 11.22 -1.70 -26.11
N PHE A 44 10.07 -2.28 -26.47
CA PHE A 44 8.75 -1.67 -26.31
C PHE A 44 7.79 -2.61 -25.59
N ARG A 45 6.85 -2.04 -24.82
CA ARG A 45 5.74 -2.81 -24.23
C ARG A 45 4.67 -3.08 -25.28
N LEU A 46 3.71 -3.96 -24.94
CA LEU A 46 2.53 -4.21 -25.79
C LEU A 46 1.67 -2.95 -26.02
N SER A 47 1.77 -1.94 -25.14
CA SER A 47 1.13 -0.63 -25.33
C SER A 47 1.76 0.20 -26.44
N GLY A 48 2.98 -0.14 -26.89
CA GLY A 48 3.80 0.66 -27.78
C GLY A 48 4.70 1.68 -27.07
N GLU A 49 4.63 1.78 -25.75
CA GLU A 49 5.52 2.67 -24.97
C GLU A 49 6.93 2.08 -24.84
N PRO A 50 7.97 2.92 -24.75
CA PRO A 50 9.33 2.48 -24.42
C PRO A 50 9.36 1.68 -23.12
N TYR A 51 10.12 0.59 -23.07
CA TYR A 51 10.11 -0.31 -21.92
C TYR A 51 10.50 0.39 -20.60
N ILE A 52 11.43 1.35 -20.66
CA ILE A 52 11.90 2.17 -19.51
C ILE A 52 10.78 2.85 -18.72
N VAL A 53 9.62 3.10 -19.33
CA VAL A 53 8.44 3.63 -18.63
C VAL A 53 8.03 2.70 -17.49
N HIS A 54 8.14 1.38 -17.65
CA HIS A 54 7.77 0.43 -16.60
C HIS A 54 8.71 0.47 -15.39
N PRO A 55 10.04 0.30 -15.53
CA PRO A 55 10.95 0.45 -14.41
C PRO A 55 10.87 1.83 -13.74
N LEU A 56 10.71 2.91 -14.51
CA LEU A 56 10.53 4.26 -13.95
C LEU A 56 9.31 4.36 -13.03
N GLN A 57 8.17 3.80 -13.45
CA GLN A 57 6.96 3.77 -12.63
C GLN A 57 7.12 2.91 -11.38
N VAL A 58 7.83 1.77 -11.48
CA VAL A 58 8.16 0.93 -10.32
C VAL A 58 9.03 1.70 -9.32
N GLY A 59 10.11 2.32 -9.79
CA GLY A 59 10.98 3.18 -8.97
C GLY A 59 10.20 4.32 -8.29
N PHE A 60 9.27 4.96 -9.02
CA PHE A 60 8.44 6.02 -8.45
C PHE A 60 7.46 5.53 -7.39
N ILE A 61 6.83 4.36 -7.57
CA ILE A 61 5.99 3.77 -6.53
C ILE A 61 6.82 3.52 -5.26
N LEU A 62 8.03 2.98 -5.39
CA LEU A 62 8.92 2.72 -4.25
C LEU A 62 9.36 4.02 -3.55
N TYR A 63 9.63 5.08 -4.32
CA TYR A 63 9.87 6.42 -3.80
C TYR A 63 8.64 7.01 -3.07
N GLU A 64 7.42 6.86 -3.62
CA GLU A 64 6.19 7.30 -2.96
C GLU A 64 5.87 6.53 -1.68
N LEU A 65 6.35 5.30 -1.57
CA LEU A 65 6.32 4.50 -0.34
C LEU A 65 7.41 4.92 0.66
N GLY A 66 8.34 5.78 0.24
CA GLY A 66 9.40 6.32 1.09
C GLY A 66 10.54 5.34 1.35
N LEU A 67 10.80 4.44 0.41
CA LEU A 67 11.87 3.46 0.53
C LEU A 67 13.24 4.08 0.23
N ASP A 68 14.30 3.45 0.73
CA ASP A 68 15.67 3.94 0.58
C ASP A 68 16.17 3.85 -0.88
N GLU A 69 17.32 4.49 -1.14
CA GLU A 69 17.90 4.61 -2.47
C GLU A 69 18.20 3.25 -3.11
N LYS A 70 18.56 2.24 -2.31
CA LYS A 70 18.90 0.91 -2.83
C LYS A 70 17.67 0.18 -3.33
N VAL A 71 16.55 0.29 -2.62
CA VAL A 71 15.28 -0.29 -3.06
C VAL A 71 14.77 0.39 -4.33
N ILE A 72 14.89 1.72 -4.41
CA ILE A 72 14.51 2.47 -5.62
C ILE A 72 15.39 2.05 -6.80
N CYS A 73 16.71 1.95 -6.61
CA CYS A 73 17.64 1.47 -7.65
C CYS A 73 17.29 0.05 -8.11
N ALA A 74 17.06 -0.88 -7.17
CA ALA A 74 16.67 -2.25 -7.50
C ALA A 74 15.34 -2.30 -8.26
N GLY A 75 14.37 -1.43 -7.93
CA GLY A 75 13.13 -1.29 -8.69
C GLY A 75 13.33 -0.78 -10.12
N LEU A 76 14.26 0.14 -10.35
CA LEU A 76 14.63 0.58 -11.70
C LEU A 76 15.36 -0.50 -12.51
N LEU A 77 16.03 -1.43 -11.83
CA LEU A 77 16.86 -2.47 -12.45
C LEU A 77 16.20 -3.86 -12.46
N HIS A 78 14.99 -4.01 -11.94
CA HIS A 78 14.43 -5.32 -11.58
C HIS A 78 14.28 -6.32 -12.75
N ASP A 79 14.09 -5.83 -13.97
CA ASP A 79 13.98 -6.65 -15.19
C ASP A 79 15.27 -6.67 -16.01
N VAL A 80 16.31 -5.92 -15.62
CA VAL A 80 17.53 -5.75 -16.42
C VAL A 80 18.29 -7.07 -16.57
N ILE A 81 18.45 -7.85 -15.51
CA ILE A 81 19.13 -9.17 -15.57
C ILE A 81 18.28 -10.21 -16.34
N GLU A 82 16.95 -10.07 -16.32
CA GLU A 82 16.06 -11.08 -16.92
C GLU A 82 15.88 -10.87 -18.43
N ASP A 83 15.75 -9.62 -18.87
CA ASP A 83 15.31 -9.26 -20.21
C ASP A 83 16.42 -8.70 -21.11
N THR A 84 17.66 -8.56 -20.59
CA THR A 84 18.78 -7.95 -21.33
C THR A 84 20.07 -8.76 -21.19
N GLU A 85 21.12 -8.38 -21.91
CA GLU A 85 22.44 -9.02 -21.83
C GLU A 85 23.24 -8.64 -20.57
N TYR A 86 22.71 -7.76 -19.73
CA TYR A 86 23.39 -7.25 -18.55
C TYR A 86 23.55 -8.34 -17.48
N SER A 87 24.81 -8.68 -17.15
CA SER A 87 25.10 -9.80 -16.25
C SER A 87 24.99 -9.45 -14.77
N ARG A 88 24.93 -10.48 -13.93
CA ARG A 88 25.01 -10.32 -12.47
C ARG A 88 26.34 -9.68 -12.07
N GLU A 89 27.43 -10.09 -12.71
CA GLU A 89 28.78 -9.58 -12.46
C GLU A 89 28.89 -8.09 -12.80
N ASP A 90 28.25 -7.65 -13.90
CA ASP A 90 28.16 -6.24 -14.25
C ASP A 90 27.39 -5.44 -13.19
N MET A 91 26.29 -5.99 -12.69
CA MET A 91 25.48 -5.34 -11.66
C MET A 91 26.24 -5.18 -10.34
N ILE A 92 27.00 -6.20 -9.92
CA ILE A 92 27.84 -6.12 -8.71
C ILE A 92 28.91 -5.05 -8.89
N ARG A 93 29.56 -4.99 -10.06
CA ARG A 93 30.58 -3.98 -10.34
C ARG A 93 29.99 -2.57 -10.29
N ASP A 94 28.79 -2.38 -10.82
CA ASP A 94 28.22 -1.05 -10.99
C ASP A 94 27.42 -0.57 -9.76
N PHE A 95 26.80 -1.48 -8.98
CA PHE A 95 25.88 -1.15 -7.89
C PHE A 95 26.14 -1.89 -6.57
N GLY A 96 27.05 -2.87 -6.56
CA GLY A 96 27.37 -3.69 -5.39
C GLY A 96 26.43 -4.88 -5.16
N GLU A 97 26.79 -5.73 -4.21
CA GLU A 97 26.05 -6.97 -3.91
C GLU A 97 24.63 -6.70 -3.40
N ASP A 98 24.42 -5.68 -2.56
CA ASP A 98 23.13 -5.42 -1.91
C ASP A 98 22.01 -5.14 -2.95
N ILE A 99 22.25 -4.27 -3.93
CA ILE A 99 21.28 -4.01 -5.01
C ILE A 99 21.13 -5.23 -5.92
N THR A 100 22.23 -5.93 -6.20
CA THR A 100 22.21 -7.11 -7.07
C THR A 100 21.35 -8.24 -6.47
N ASP A 101 21.51 -8.51 -5.17
CA ASP A 101 20.75 -9.56 -4.48
C ASP A 101 19.26 -9.23 -4.43
N LEU A 102 18.89 -7.95 -4.32
CA LEU A 102 17.51 -7.49 -4.42
C LEU A 102 16.92 -7.78 -5.81
N VAL A 103 17.63 -7.40 -6.88
CA VAL A 103 17.19 -7.64 -8.26
C VAL A 103 17.04 -9.13 -8.52
N GLU A 104 18.04 -9.94 -8.16
CA GLU A 104 17.97 -11.39 -8.28
C GLU A 104 16.80 -11.99 -7.49
N GLY A 105 16.54 -11.50 -6.28
CA GLY A 105 15.41 -11.93 -5.46
C GLY A 105 14.08 -11.73 -6.19
N VAL A 106 13.91 -10.58 -6.85
CA VAL A 106 12.71 -10.26 -7.64
C VAL A 106 12.59 -11.17 -8.87
N THR A 107 13.68 -11.34 -9.63
CA THR A 107 13.73 -12.23 -10.80
C THR A 107 13.42 -13.68 -10.43
N LYS A 108 13.94 -14.19 -9.31
CA LYS A 108 13.67 -15.55 -8.82
C LYS A 108 12.17 -15.74 -8.56
N ILE A 109 11.51 -14.78 -7.92
CA ILE A 109 10.06 -14.80 -7.70
C ILE A 109 9.29 -14.81 -9.03
N SER A 110 9.76 -14.09 -10.06
CA SER A 110 9.15 -14.10 -11.40
C SER A 110 9.28 -15.47 -12.08
N LYS A 111 10.48 -16.07 -12.08
CA LYS A 111 10.80 -17.32 -12.79
C LYS A 111 10.11 -18.56 -12.19
N ILE A 112 9.97 -18.62 -10.86
CA ILE A 112 9.27 -19.73 -10.20
C ILE A 112 7.84 -19.89 -10.73
N LYS A 113 7.21 -18.79 -11.16
CA LYS A 113 5.80 -18.75 -11.58
C LYS A 113 5.57 -19.16 -13.01
N SER A 114 6.56 -19.03 -13.89
CA SER A 114 6.42 -19.44 -15.29
C SER A 114 6.39 -20.96 -15.45
N GLN A 115 6.85 -21.70 -14.44
CA GLN A 115 7.04 -23.15 -14.49
C GLN A 115 5.89 -23.98 -13.87
N SER A 116 5.02 -23.39 -13.05
CA SER A 116 3.99 -24.13 -12.30
C SER A 116 2.64 -24.22 -13.02
N LYS A 117 2.04 -25.43 -13.07
CA LYS A 117 0.60 -25.62 -13.37
C LYS A 117 -0.26 -25.22 -12.16
N GLU A 118 -1.54 -24.90 -12.36
CA GLU A 118 -2.51 -24.40 -11.36
C GLU A 118 -2.61 -25.21 -10.05
N THR A 119 -2.07 -26.42 -9.99
CA THR A 119 -2.05 -27.30 -8.80
C THR A 119 -0.95 -26.98 -7.77
N GLU A 120 -0.01 -26.07 -8.04
CA GLU A 120 1.15 -25.76 -7.16
C GLU A 120 1.10 -24.39 -6.47
N ALA A 121 -0.09 -23.79 -6.31
CA ALA A 121 -0.23 -22.47 -5.68
C ALA A 121 0.43 -22.39 -4.29
N ALA A 122 0.31 -23.45 -3.50
CA ALA A 122 0.94 -23.64 -2.20
C ALA A 122 2.47 -23.47 -2.24
N GLU A 123 3.12 -24.13 -3.19
CA GLU A 123 4.59 -24.14 -3.30
C GLU A 123 5.12 -22.81 -3.83
N ASN A 124 4.39 -22.16 -4.73
CA ASN A 124 4.72 -20.81 -5.19
C ASN A 124 4.66 -19.79 -4.05
N ILE A 125 3.64 -19.88 -3.20
CA ILE A 125 3.48 -19.04 -2.02
C ILE A 125 4.64 -19.27 -1.05
N ARG A 126 4.97 -20.53 -0.75
CA ARG A 126 6.11 -20.89 0.09
C ARG A 126 7.42 -20.29 -0.43
N LYS A 127 7.70 -20.39 -1.73
CA LYS A 127 8.93 -19.84 -2.31
C LYS A 127 8.98 -18.31 -2.27
N ILE A 128 7.86 -17.63 -2.51
CA ILE A 128 7.76 -16.17 -2.32
C ILE A 128 8.07 -15.81 -0.87
N ILE A 129 7.54 -16.55 0.09
CA ILE A 129 7.80 -16.34 1.52
C ILE A 129 9.27 -16.55 1.84
N VAL A 130 9.90 -17.63 1.38
CA VAL A 130 11.34 -17.88 1.62
C VAL A 130 12.22 -16.76 1.06
N ALA A 131 11.92 -16.26 -0.15
CA ALA A 131 12.62 -15.12 -0.73
C ALA A 131 12.39 -13.83 0.09
N THR A 132 11.17 -13.62 0.56
CA THR A 132 10.76 -12.47 1.39
C THR A 132 11.39 -12.49 2.80
N ILE A 133 11.57 -13.68 3.40
CA ILE A 133 12.21 -13.84 4.71
C ILE A 133 13.68 -13.44 4.64
N LYS A 134 14.37 -13.76 3.54
CA LYS A 134 15.76 -13.33 3.34
C LYS A 134 15.88 -11.82 3.24
N ASP A 135 14.97 -11.20 2.48
CA ASP A 135 14.89 -9.75 2.39
C ASP A 135 13.50 -9.25 2.01
N ILE A 136 12.85 -8.54 2.93
CA ILE A 136 11.52 -7.95 2.73
C ILE A 136 11.51 -6.90 1.60
N ARG A 137 12.64 -6.27 1.30
CA ARG A 137 12.73 -5.27 0.21
C ARG A 137 12.37 -5.89 -1.14
N VAL A 138 12.63 -7.19 -1.32
CA VAL A 138 12.25 -7.96 -2.52
C VAL A 138 10.73 -7.99 -2.72
N ILE A 139 9.96 -8.24 -1.66
CA ILE A 139 8.48 -8.28 -1.79
C ILE A 139 7.91 -6.88 -2.02
N LEU A 140 8.53 -5.83 -1.46
CA LEU A 140 8.14 -4.44 -1.71
C LEU A 140 8.32 -4.06 -3.19
N ILE A 141 9.46 -4.40 -3.77
CA ILE A 141 9.71 -4.23 -5.21
C ILE A 141 8.69 -5.01 -6.02
N LYS A 142 8.38 -6.26 -5.63
CA LYS A 142 7.41 -7.09 -6.34
C LYS A 142 5.98 -6.54 -6.28
N LEU A 143 5.59 -5.95 -5.15
CA LEU A 143 4.30 -5.29 -5.00
C LEU A 143 4.20 -4.04 -5.87
N ALA A 144 5.29 -3.25 -5.98
CA ALA A 144 5.35 -2.10 -6.88
C ALA A 144 5.27 -2.53 -8.36
N ASP A 145 6.04 -3.54 -8.76
CA ASP A 145 5.94 -4.21 -10.08
C ASP A 145 4.50 -4.64 -10.38
N LYS A 146 3.87 -5.43 -9.49
CA LYS A 146 2.49 -5.89 -9.70
C LYS A 146 1.50 -4.73 -9.81
N THR A 147 1.66 -3.70 -8.99
CA THR A 147 0.79 -2.51 -9.04
C THR A 147 0.87 -1.85 -10.41
N HIS A 148 2.07 -1.60 -10.93
CA HIS A 148 2.21 -1.00 -12.26
C HIS A 148 1.74 -1.92 -13.39
N ASN A 149 1.96 -3.24 -13.26
CA ASN A 149 1.45 -4.23 -14.21
C ASN A 149 -0.08 -4.26 -14.28
N LEU A 150 -0.79 -4.14 -13.15
CA LEU A 150 -2.25 -4.04 -13.13
C LEU A 150 -2.76 -2.73 -13.75
N ARG A 151 -2.07 -1.60 -13.50
CA ARG A 151 -2.41 -0.30 -14.11
C ARG A 151 -2.36 -0.34 -15.64
N THR A 152 -1.54 -1.21 -16.21
CA THR A 152 -1.27 -1.33 -17.66
C THR A 152 -1.79 -2.64 -18.25
N LEU A 153 -2.66 -3.36 -17.53
CA LEU A 153 -3.05 -4.73 -17.86
C LEU A 153 -4.00 -4.83 -19.06
N SER A 154 -4.66 -3.74 -19.44
CA SER A 154 -5.64 -3.67 -20.52
C SER A 154 -5.11 -4.10 -21.90
N PHE A 155 -3.79 -4.04 -22.11
CA PHE A 155 -3.14 -4.44 -23.38
C PHE A 155 -2.87 -5.95 -23.48
N GLN A 156 -3.09 -6.73 -22.42
CA GLN A 156 -2.89 -8.18 -22.44
C GLN A 156 -4.15 -8.94 -22.90
N PRO A 157 -4.04 -10.20 -23.36
CA PRO A 157 -5.22 -11.03 -23.66
C PRO A 157 -6.13 -11.23 -22.44
N PRO A 158 -7.47 -11.29 -22.60
CA PRO A 158 -8.42 -11.35 -21.47
C PRO A 158 -8.16 -12.46 -20.46
N GLU A 159 -7.74 -13.65 -20.92
CA GLU A 159 -7.40 -14.77 -20.03
C GLU A 159 -6.22 -14.44 -19.12
N LYS A 160 -5.17 -13.81 -19.68
CA LYS A 160 -3.99 -13.38 -18.93
C LYS A 160 -4.34 -12.25 -17.95
N GLN A 161 -5.24 -11.33 -18.34
CA GLN A 161 -5.73 -10.28 -17.43
C GLN A 161 -6.43 -10.91 -16.21
N ARG A 162 -7.39 -11.81 -16.44
CA ARG A 162 -8.12 -12.51 -15.37
C ARG A 162 -7.19 -13.29 -14.45
N ARG A 163 -6.22 -14.04 -15.02
CA ARG A 163 -5.25 -14.80 -14.23
C ARG A 163 -4.43 -13.89 -13.29
N ILE A 164 -3.90 -12.78 -13.82
CA ILE A 164 -3.10 -11.83 -13.02
C ILE A 164 -3.96 -11.13 -11.97
N ALA A 165 -5.20 -10.74 -12.30
CA ALA A 165 -6.11 -10.14 -11.34
C ALA A 165 -6.51 -11.11 -10.22
N GLN A 166 -6.79 -12.38 -10.55
CA GLN A 166 -7.13 -13.41 -9.57
C GLN A 166 -5.96 -13.66 -8.62
N GLU A 167 -4.75 -13.82 -9.16
CA GLU A 167 -3.52 -13.96 -8.38
C GLU A 167 -3.32 -12.77 -7.44
N THR A 168 -3.56 -11.55 -7.96
CA THR A 168 -3.42 -10.33 -7.17
C THR A 168 -4.33 -10.34 -5.95
N LEU A 169 -5.61 -10.69 -6.11
CA LEU A 169 -6.55 -10.76 -4.98
C LEU A 169 -6.23 -11.89 -4.01
N SER A 170 -5.82 -13.06 -4.51
CA SER A 170 -5.57 -14.22 -3.66
C SER A 170 -4.25 -14.16 -2.90
N LEU A 171 -3.27 -13.40 -3.39
CA LEU A 171 -1.91 -13.44 -2.88
C LEU A 171 -1.34 -12.06 -2.56
N TYR A 172 -1.19 -11.19 -3.56
CA TYR A 172 -0.44 -9.95 -3.42
C TYR A 172 -1.14 -8.90 -2.55
N ALA A 173 -2.46 -8.74 -2.70
CA ALA A 173 -3.25 -7.83 -1.86
C ALA A 173 -3.26 -8.27 -0.37
N PRO A 174 -3.47 -9.57 -0.04
CA PRO A 174 -3.28 -10.09 1.31
C PRO A 174 -1.89 -9.83 1.89
N ILE A 175 -0.82 -10.10 1.14
CA ILE A 175 0.56 -9.82 1.56
C ILE A 175 0.75 -8.34 1.88
N ALA A 176 0.33 -7.43 0.99
CA ALA A 176 0.39 -6.00 1.23
C ALA A 176 -0.37 -5.58 2.51
N GLY A 177 -1.52 -6.21 2.77
CA GLY A 177 -2.32 -5.98 3.98
C GLY A 177 -1.62 -6.40 5.27
N ARG A 178 -0.95 -7.56 5.26
CA ARG A 178 -0.18 -8.04 6.41
C ARG A 178 1.05 -7.19 6.68
N LEU A 179 1.70 -6.69 5.62
CA LEU A 179 2.80 -5.71 5.72
C LEU A 179 2.32 -4.31 6.13
N GLY A 180 1.01 -4.10 6.27
CA GLY A 180 0.41 -2.82 6.65
C GLY A 180 0.39 -1.78 5.53
N ILE A 181 0.74 -2.15 4.30
CA ILE A 181 0.84 -1.24 3.15
C ILE A 181 -0.54 -1.08 2.50
N TYR A 182 -1.46 -0.45 3.24
CA TYR A 182 -2.87 -0.37 2.86
C TYR A 182 -3.09 0.39 1.55
N LYS A 183 -2.27 1.40 1.24
CA LYS A 183 -2.35 2.14 -0.03
C LYS A 183 -2.19 1.19 -1.23
N ILE A 184 -1.16 0.35 -1.21
CA ILE A 184 -0.91 -0.65 -2.26
C ILE A 184 -1.97 -1.74 -2.23
N LYS A 185 -2.31 -2.27 -1.06
CA LYS A 185 -3.35 -3.30 -0.93
C LYS A 185 -4.65 -2.86 -1.61
N SER A 186 -5.16 -1.69 -1.25
CA SER A 186 -6.45 -1.22 -1.73
C SER A 186 -6.43 -0.88 -3.21
N GLU A 187 -5.30 -0.39 -3.73
CA GLU A 187 -5.13 -0.19 -5.16
C GLU A 187 -5.11 -1.53 -5.93
N LEU A 188 -4.35 -2.52 -5.46
CA LEU A 188 -4.32 -3.87 -6.04
C LEU A 188 -5.72 -4.51 -6.02
N GLU A 189 -6.45 -4.37 -4.92
CA GLU A 189 -7.82 -4.87 -4.76
C GLU A 189 -8.78 -4.22 -5.77
N ASP A 190 -8.77 -2.90 -5.89
CA ASP A 190 -9.67 -2.17 -6.80
C ASP A 190 -9.35 -2.43 -8.28
N LEU A 191 -8.06 -2.49 -8.64
CA LEU A 191 -7.63 -2.81 -10.02
C LEU A 191 -8.02 -4.23 -10.41
N ALA A 192 -7.81 -5.21 -9.52
CA ALA A 192 -8.19 -6.58 -9.79
C ALA A 192 -9.72 -6.76 -9.83
N PHE A 193 -10.45 -6.06 -8.95
CA PHE A 193 -11.92 -6.06 -8.94
C PHE A 193 -12.50 -5.55 -10.26
N GLN A 194 -11.94 -4.46 -10.80
CA GLN A 194 -12.36 -3.91 -12.09
C GLN A 194 -12.26 -4.94 -13.24
N ILE A 195 -11.29 -5.85 -13.18
CA ILE A 195 -11.03 -6.85 -14.23
C ILE A 195 -11.89 -8.10 -14.04
N LEU A 196 -12.03 -8.56 -12.80
CA LEU A 196 -12.74 -9.81 -12.50
C LEU A 196 -14.26 -9.64 -12.50
N ASN A 197 -14.74 -8.47 -12.06
CA ASN A 197 -16.16 -8.15 -11.89
C ASN A 197 -16.46 -6.73 -12.41
N PRO A 198 -16.35 -6.49 -13.73
CA PRO A 198 -16.47 -5.16 -14.31
C PRO A 198 -17.86 -4.53 -14.08
N ASP A 199 -18.94 -5.31 -14.19
CA ASP A 199 -20.31 -4.81 -14.04
C ASP A 199 -20.57 -4.36 -12.60
N GLU A 200 -20.22 -5.20 -11.61
CA GLU A 200 -20.34 -4.83 -10.20
C GLU A 200 -19.42 -3.65 -9.83
N TYR A 201 -18.22 -3.59 -10.42
CA TYR A 201 -17.33 -2.44 -10.24
C TYR A 201 -17.99 -1.14 -10.74
N GLN A 202 -18.60 -1.15 -11.93
CA GLN A 202 -19.30 0.03 -12.46
C GLN A 202 -20.51 0.40 -11.61
N GLU A 203 -21.27 -0.58 -11.12
CA GLU A 203 -22.41 -0.35 -10.23
C GLU A 203 -21.98 0.34 -8.93
N VAL A 204 -21.00 -0.24 -8.23
CA VAL A 204 -20.46 0.32 -6.98
C VAL A 204 -19.89 1.72 -7.21
N LYS A 205 -19.19 1.93 -8.33
CA LYS A 205 -18.62 3.24 -8.70
C LYS A 205 -19.69 4.27 -8.98
N LYS A 206 -20.75 3.92 -9.73
CA LYS A 206 -21.89 4.81 -10.02
C LYS A 206 -22.58 5.22 -8.72
N ASN A 207 -22.85 4.24 -7.84
CA ASN A 207 -23.51 4.47 -6.57
C ASN A 207 -22.65 5.32 -5.61
N ILE A 208 -21.32 5.19 -5.65
CA ILE A 208 -20.41 6.08 -4.90
C ILE A 208 -20.46 7.51 -5.42
N ASN A 209 -20.41 7.68 -6.74
CA ASN A 209 -20.35 8.99 -7.36
C ASN A 209 -21.66 9.78 -7.17
N SER A 210 -22.82 9.11 -7.18
CA SER A 210 -24.11 9.77 -6.96
C SER A 210 -24.24 10.41 -5.58
N LYS A 211 -23.57 9.84 -4.56
CA LYS A 211 -23.59 10.34 -3.17
C LYS A 211 -22.35 11.16 -2.80
N LYS A 212 -21.46 11.45 -3.76
CA LYS A 212 -20.18 12.13 -3.49
C LYS A 212 -20.39 13.54 -2.93
N SER A 213 -21.20 14.36 -3.59
CA SER A 213 -21.45 15.75 -3.18
C SER A 213 -22.13 15.86 -1.82
N GLU A 214 -23.12 14.99 -1.55
CA GLU A 214 -23.79 14.93 -0.24
C GLU A 214 -22.80 14.58 0.87
N ARG A 215 -21.91 13.61 0.62
CA ARG A 215 -20.88 13.19 1.57
C ARG A 215 -19.86 14.30 1.83
N GLU A 216 -19.38 14.97 0.78
CA GLU A 216 -18.42 16.08 0.90
C GLU A 216 -19.00 17.24 1.71
N GLY A 217 -20.24 17.65 1.43
CA GLY A 217 -20.92 18.69 2.22
C GLY A 217 -21.12 18.29 3.69
N PHE A 218 -21.45 17.02 3.95
CA PHE A 218 -21.57 16.51 5.31
C PHE A 218 -20.23 16.51 6.06
N ILE A 219 -19.15 16.06 5.43
CA ILE A 219 -17.81 16.07 6.03
C ILE A 219 -17.35 17.50 6.31
N GLU A 220 -17.60 18.44 5.40
CA GLU A 220 -17.21 19.84 5.60
C GLU A 220 -17.94 20.46 6.79
N THR A 221 -19.22 20.14 6.95
CA THR A 221 -20.01 20.56 8.11
C THR A 221 -19.43 20.01 9.41
N LEU A 222 -19.10 18.71 9.46
CA LEU A 222 -18.46 18.10 10.63
C LEU A 222 -17.09 18.70 10.93
N LYS A 223 -16.32 19.01 9.89
CA LYS A 223 -14.99 19.63 9.99
C LYS A 223 -15.07 21.00 10.64
N ILE A 224 -16.02 21.84 10.22
CA ILE A 224 -16.25 23.16 10.84
C ILE A 224 -16.56 23.02 12.33
N ILE A 225 -17.50 22.14 12.70
CA ILE A 225 -17.89 21.91 14.10
C ILE A 225 -16.70 21.43 14.94
N LEU A 226 -15.93 20.47 14.42
CA LEU A 226 -14.78 19.91 15.14
C LEU A 226 -13.65 20.93 15.29
N LEU A 227 -13.27 21.63 14.22
CA LEU A 227 -12.18 22.61 14.27
C LEU A 227 -12.50 23.77 15.22
N GLN A 228 -13.77 24.18 15.30
CA GLN A 228 -14.19 25.19 16.28
C GLN A 228 -13.91 24.70 17.72
N ARG A 229 -14.34 23.48 18.07
CA ARG A 229 -14.09 22.91 19.41
C ARG A 229 -12.62 22.63 19.71
N LEU A 230 -11.87 22.19 18.71
CA LEU A 230 -10.45 21.92 18.85
C LEU A 230 -9.65 23.19 19.11
N SER A 231 -10.02 24.31 18.48
CA SER A 231 -9.37 25.61 18.70
C SER A 231 -9.62 26.18 20.10
N GLU A 232 -10.80 25.96 20.70
CA GLU A 232 -11.11 26.35 22.08
C GLU A 232 -10.15 25.72 23.10
N ILE A 233 -9.62 24.53 22.80
CA ILE A 233 -8.69 23.79 23.68
C ILE A 233 -7.26 23.70 23.14
N GLN A 234 -6.94 24.49 22.11
CA GLN A 234 -5.60 24.59 21.51
C GLN A 234 -5.02 23.25 21.00
N ILE A 235 -5.87 22.36 20.47
CA ILE A 235 -5.42 21.15 19.78
C ILE A 235 -5.40 21.41 18.27
N GLU A 236 -4.23 21.27 17.66
CA GLU A 236 -4.10 21.25 16.20
C GLU A 236 -4.40 19.84 15.65
N ALA A 237 -5.33 19.75 14.70
CA ALA A 237 -5.64 18.50 14.03
C ALA A 237 -6.13 18.71 12.59
N ASP A 238 -5.76 17.79 11.71
CA ASP A 238 -6.28 17.70 10.35
C ASP A 238 -7.50 16.77 10.34
N VAL A 239 -8.63 17.23 9.80
CA VAL A 239 -9.85 16.44 9.64
C VAL A 239 -10.08 16.16 8.17
N ASP A 240 -10.15 14.88 7.81
CA ASP A 240 -10.36 14.41 6.44
C ASP A 240 -11.47 13.37 6.35
N GLY A 241 -12.14 13.34 5.19
CA GLY A 241 -13.15 12.36 4.84
C GLY A 241 -12.53 11.07 4.35
N ARG A 242 -12.79 9.95 5.02
CA ARG A 242 -12.30 8.65 4.56
C ARG A 242 -13.22 8.06 3.49
N ALA A 243 -12.79 8.09 2.23
CA ALA A 243 -13.42 7.28 1.19
C ALA A 243 -13.13 5.79 1.42
N LYS A 244 -14.16 4.94 1.36
CA LYS A 244 -14.00 3.48 1.34
C LYS A 244 -13.69 3.04 -0.11
N HIS A 245 -12.77 2.09 -0.26
CA HIS A 245 -12.37 1.50 -1.54
C HIS A 245 -13.48 0.62 -2.14
N PHE A 246 -13.52 0.51 -3.47
CA PHE A 246 -14.62 -0.14 -4.21
C PHE A 246 -14.74 -1.62 -3.83
N TYR A 247 -13.62 -2.35 -3.82
CA TYR A 247 -13.60 -3.77 -3.51
C TYR A 247 -14.00 -4.06 -2.06
N SER A 248 -13.60 -3.20 -1.12
CA SER A 248 -14.01 -3.32 0.29
C SER A 248 -15.53 -3.16 0.48
N ILE A 249 -16.17 -2.31 -0.33
CA ILE A 249 -17.63 -2.15 -0.35
C ILE A 249 -18.28 -3.40 -0.93
N TYR A 250 -17.81 -3.84 -2.10
CA TYR A 250 -18.29 -5.05 -2.76
C TYR A 250 -18.21 -6.28 -1.86
N ARG A 251 -17.06 -6.51 -1.21
CA ARG A 251 -16.87 -7.62 -0.26
C ARG A 251 -17.87 -7.56 0.90
N LYS A 252 -18.17 -6.37 1.42
CA LYS A 252 -19.19 -6.21 2.48
C LYS A 252 -20.61 -6.47 1.96
N MET A 253 -20.92 -6.08 0.72
CA MET A 253 -22.23 -6.33 0.09
C MET A 253 -22.46 -7.83 -0.06
N LYS A 254 -21.47 -8.55 -0.61
CA LYS A 254 -21.54 -10.00 -0.79
C LYS A 254 -21.58 -10.78 0.53
N LEU A 255 -20.69 -10.46 1.48
CA LEU A 255 -20.57 -11.25 2.73
C LEU A 255 -21.71 -11.01 3.73
N LYS A 256 -22.34 -9.84 3.72
CA LYS A 256 -23.41 -9.49 4.68
C LYS A 256 -24.80 -9.49 4.06
N GLU A 257 -24.91 -9.82 2.77
CA GLU A 257 -26.15 -9.74 1.99
C GLU A 257 -26.86 -8.38 2.14
N LYS A 258 -26.07 -7.32 2.33
CA LYS A 258 -26.58 -5.97 2.56
C LYS A 258 -26.62 -5.19 1.25
N THR A 259 -27.66 -4.38 1.12
CA THR A 259 -27.80 -3.44 0.01
C THR A 259 -26.72 -2.37 0.08
N PHE A 260 -26.44 -1.72 -1.06
CA PHE A 260 -25.53 -0.57 -1.11
C PHE A 260 -25.93 0.47 -0.05
N ASN A 261 -27.20 0.84 0.06
CA ASN A 261 -27.66 1.85 1.02
C ASN A 261 -27.37 1.51 2.50
N GLU A 262 -27.39 0.23 2.87
CA GLU A 262 -27.12 -0.22 4.25
C GLU A 262 -25.61 -0.30 4.57
N ILE A 263 -24.76 -0.47 3.56
CA ILE A 263 -23.29 -0.45 3.71
C ILE A 263 -22.73 0.97 3.56
N PHE A 264 -23.44 1.79 2.79
CA PHE A 264 -23.11 3.16 2.46
C PHE A 264 -23.58 4.17 3.51
N ASP A 265 -23.70 3.74 4.77
CA ASP A 265 -23.63 4.66 5.90
C ASP A 265 -22.18 5.15 6.04
N LEU A 266 -21.77 5.91 5.02
CA LEU A 266 -20.43 6.13 4.51
C LEU A 266 -19.66 7.19 5.29
N ARG A 267 -19.98 7.31 6.56
CA ARG A 267 -19.62 8.44 7.37
C ARG A 267 -18.44 8.01 8.18
N ALA A 268 -17.28 8.16 7.57
CA ALA A 268 -16.02 7.92 8.20
C ALA A 268 -15.20 9.21 8.11
N ILE A 269 -14.87 9.77 9.26
CA ILE A 269 -13.90 10.86 9.35
C ILE A 269 -12.61 10.35 9.98
N ARG A 270 -11.50 10.91 9.52
CA ARG A 270 -10.18 10.68 10.07
C ARG A 270 -9.68 12.00 10.64
N ILE A 271 -9.23 11.96 11.88
CA ILE A 271 -8.64 13.09 12.58
C ILE A 271 -7.18 12.76 12.86
N ILE A 272 -6.27 13.58 12.36
CA ILE A 272 -4.83 13.40 12.47
C ILE A 272 -4.28 14.49 13.39
N THR A 273 -3.69 14.09 14.52
CA THR A 273 -3.10 14.99 15.52
C THR A 273 -1.57 14.93 15.50
N ASN A 274 -0.92 15.79 16.26
CA ASN A 274 0.54 15.75 16.42
C ASN A 274 0.95 14.72 17.50
N GLU A 275 0.33 14.74 18.68
CA GLU A 275 0.71 13.85 19.78
C GLU A 275 -0.39 12.87 20.20
N VAL A 276 0.01 11.82 20.92
CA VAL A 276 -0.91 10.79 21.45
C VAL A 276 -1.88 11.37 22.48
N LYS A 277 -1.43 12.30 23.34
CA LYS A 277 -2.31 12.97 24.31
C LYS A 277 -3.47 13.68 23.62
N ASP A 278 -3.20 14.28 22.47
CA ASP A 278 -4.18 15.00 21.66
C ASP A 278 -5.21 14.04 21.07
N CYS A 279 -4.80 12.81 20.67
CA CYS A 279 -5.75 11.79 20.20
C CYS A 279 -6.86 11.52 21.22
N TYR A 280 -6.51 11.41 22.51
CA TYR A 280 -7.49 11.19 23.57
C TYR A 280 -8.28 12.46 23.91
N GLY A 281 -7.67 13.64 23.80
CA GLY A 281 -8.39 14.92 23.90
C GLY A 281 -9.47 15.06 22.82
N VAL A 282 -9.12 14.78 21.57
CA VAL A 282 -10.07 14.74 20.44
C VAL A 282 -11.17 13.70 20.68
N LEU A 283 -10.83 12.51 21.20
CA LEU A 283 -11.83 11.50 21.53
C LEU A 283 -12.88 12.05 22.53
N GLY A 284 -12.42 12.75 23.56
CA GLY A 284 -13.29 13.40 24.54
C GLY A 284 -14.22 14.45 23.91
N ILE A 285 -13.70 15.29 23.00
CA ILE A 285 -14.52 16.24 22.25
C ILE A 285 -15.57 15.52 21.42
N VAL A 286 -15.17 14.50 20.67
CA VAL A 286 -16.07 13.73 19.79
C VAL A 286 -17.21 13.12 20.60
N HIS A 287 -16.93 12.55 21.78
CA HIS A 287 -17.95 11.98 22.67
C HIS A 287 -18.82 13.02 23.39
N THR A 288 -18.34 14.26 23.51
CA THR A 288 -19.13 15.38 24.05
C THR A 288 -20.07 15.97 23.00
N LEU A 289 -19.62 16.03 21.74
CA LEU A 289 -20.42 16.51 20.62
C LEU A 289 -21.48 15.50 20.19
N TRP A 290 -21.13 14.21 20.20
CA TRP A 290 -21.95 13.13 19.67
C TRP A 290 -21.93 11.90 20.57
N ASN A 291 -23.11 11.37 20.85
CA ASN A 291 -23.27 10.24 21.76
C ASN A 291 -22.56 8.99 21.20
N PRO A 292 -21.63 8.37 21.94
CA PRO A 292 -20.96 7.16 21.52
C PRO A 292 -21.91 5.95 21.54
N VAL A 293 -21.77 5.08 20.53
CA VAL A 293 -22.49 3.82 20.45
C VAL A 293 -21.79 2.78 21.35
N PRO A 294 -22.47 2.19 22.35
CA PRO A 294 -21.86 1.21 23.25
C PRO A 294 -21.22 0.03 22.51
N GLY A 295 -20.05 -0.42 22.99
CA GLY A 295 -19.31 -1.54 22.40
C GLY A 295 -18.67 -1.26 21.02
N ARG A 296 -18.73 -0.02 20.52
CA ARG A 296 -18.13 0.39 19.24
C ARG A 296 -16.88 1.25 19.38
N PHE A 297 -16.29 1.30 20.57
CA PHE A 297 -14.99 1.90 20.82
C PHE A 297 -13.89 0.84 20.78
N LYS A 298 -12.77 1.13 20.11
CA LYS A 298 -11.57 0.30 20.09
C LYS A 298 -10.33 1.16 20.18
N ASP A 299 -9.47 0.82 21.12
CA ASP A 299 -8.19 1.51 21.34
C ASP A 299 -7.04 0.73 20.74
N TYR A 300 -6.75 0.98 19.45
CA TYR A 300 -5.57 0.40 18.81
C TYR A 300 -4.30 1.19 19.07
N ILE A 301 -4.34 2.30 19.83
CA ILE A 301 -3.11 2.97 20.27
C ILE A 301 -2.50 2.15 21.41
N ALA A 302 -3.31 1.82 22.42
CA ALA A 302 -2.90 0.99 23.55
C ALA A 302 -2.70 -0.49 23.17
N THR A 303 -3.52 -1.00 22.25
CA THR A 303 -3.43 -2.37 21.74
C THR A 303 -3.26 -2.40 20.22
N PRO A 304 -2.05 -2.13 19.69
CA PRO A 304 -1.79 -2.13 18.25
C PRO A 304 -2.13 -3.47 17.59
N LYS A 305 -2.53 -3.44 16.32
CA LYS A 305 -2.71 -4.68 15.55
C LYS A 305 -1.36 -5.33 15.22
N THR A 306 -1.40 -6.58 14.78
CA THR A 306 -0.22 -7.36 14.36
C THR A 306 0.59 -6.68 13.26
N ASN A 307 -0.04 -5.90 12.39
CA ASN A 307 0.62 -5.11 11.34
C ASN A 307 1.01 -3.70 11.79
N MET A 308 1.19 -3.49 13.10
CA MET A 308 1.59 -2.21 13.71
C MET A 308 0.56 -1.08 13.56
N TYR A 309 -0.64 -1.36 13.04
CA TYR A 309 -1.69 -0.36 12.90
C TYR A 309 -2.13 0.20 14.26
N GLN A 310 -2.10 1.53 14.38
CA GLN A 310 -2.51 2.29 15.56
C GLN A 310 -3.52 3.37 15.20
N SER A 311 -4.62 3.44 15.94
CA SER A 311 -5.66 4.49 15.87
C SER A 311 -6.74 4.23 16.93
N LEU A 312 -7.37 5.29 17.44
CA LEU A 312 -8.63 5.17 18.19
C LEU A 312 -9.78 5.06 17.20
N HIS A 313 -10.62 4.04 17.33
CA HIS A 313 -11.85 3.90 16.55
C HIS A 313 -13.04 4.08 17.47
N THR A 314 -13.97 4.94 17.09
CA THR A 314 -15.25 5.06 17.79
C THR A 314 -16.38 5.20 16.78
N THR A 315 -17.57 4.73 17.13
CA THR A 315 -18.79 5.03 16.38
C THR A 315 -19.68 5.88 17.27
N VAL A 316 -20.11 7.02 16.76
CA VAL A 316 -21.01 7.96 17.44
C VAL A 316 -22.29 8.17 16.63
N ILE A 317 -23.34 8.71 17.23
CA ILE A 317 -24.53 9.15 16.51
C ILE A 317 -24.32 10.60 16.06
N GLY A 318 -24.17 10.80 14.76
CA GLY A 318 -23.90 12.10 14.15
C GLY A 318 -25.07 13.09 14.26
N PRO A 319 -24.89 14.34 13.81
CA PRO A 319 -25.84 15.43 14.03
C PRO A 319 -27.20 15.22 13.33
N ASP A 320 -27.27 14.33 12.35
CA ASP A 320 -28.49 13.98 11.62
C ASP A 320 -29.03 12.58 12.02
N GLY A 321 -28.59 12.06 13.16
CA GLY A 321 -29.15 10.87 13.79
C GLY A 321 -28.65 9.53 13.24
N LYS A 322 -27.67 9.51 12.32
CA LYS A 322 -27.09 8.26 11.79
C LYS A 322 -25.69 7.98 12.36
N PRO A 323 -25.25 6.70 12.39
CA PRO A 323 -23.89 6.33 12.77
C PRO A 323 -22.79 7.07 11.99
N LEU A 324 -21.78 7.55 12.73
CA LEU A 324 -20.56 8.17 12.23
C LEU A 324 -19.35 7.40 12.81
N GLU A 325 -18.55 6.80 11.94
CA GLU A 325 -17.27 6.18 12.28
C GLU A 325 -16.20 7.28 12.37
N VAL A 326 -15.49 7.37 13.50
CA VAL A 326 -14.41 8.33 13.71
C VAL A 326 -13.11 7.57 13.97
N GLN A 327 -12.05 7.95 13.25
CA GLN A 327 -10.70 7.44 13.45
C GLN A 327 -9.80 8.57 13.89
N ILE A 328 -9.09 8.39 15.00
CA ILE A 328 -8.18 9.40 15.55
C ILE A 328 -6.79 8.77 15.66
N ARG A 329 -5.76 9.47 15.20
CA ARG A 329 -4.37 8.99 15.26
C ARG A 329 -3.38 10.13 15.07
N THR A 330 -2.12 9.92 15.39
CA THR A 330 -1.07 10.91 15.12
C THR A 330 -0.63 10.89 13.65
N ARG A 331 0.17 11.88 13.23
CA ARG A 331 0.84 11.88 11.91
C ARG A 331 1.69 10.62 11.69
N ASP A 332 2.53 10.25 12.65
CA ASP A 332 3.35 9.02 12.56
C ASP A 332 2.50 7.76 12.43
N MET A 333 1.43 7.65 13.22
CA MET A 333 0.49 6.53 13.13
C MET A 333 -0.26 6.51 11.80
N ASN A 334 -0.53 7.68 11.22
CA ASN A 334 -1.12 7.78 9.89
C ASN A 334 -0.15 7.25 8.83
N ASP A 335 1.13 7.61 8.90
CA ASP A 335 2.13 7.15 7.93
C ASP A 335 2.34 5.64 8.03
N ILE A 336 2.45 5.08 9.23
CA ILE A 336 2.50 3.63 9.45
C ILE A 336 1.23 2.96 8.90
N ALA A 337 0.06 3.57 9.06
CA ALA A 337 -1.17 2.97 8.59
C ALA A 337 -1.40 3.05 7.08
N GLU A 338 -0.75 3.97 6.36
CA GLU A 338 -0.85 4.08 4.90
C GLU A 338 0.26 3.31 4.19
N TYR A 339 1.48 3.38 4.74
CA TYR A 339 2.71 2.85 4.14
C TYR A 339 3.24 1.59 4.84
N GLY A 340 2.70 1.22 6.00
CA GLY A 340 3.06 0.00 6.70
C GLY A 340 4.53 -0.04 7.06
N ILE A 341 5.14 -1.20 6.82
CA ILE A 341 6.58 -1.41 7.04
C ILE A 341 7.43 -0.38 6.29
N ALA A 342 7.00 0.08 5.10
CA ALA A 342 7.75 1.03 4.27
C ALA A 342 7.96 2.38 4.96
N ALA A 343 7.04 2.81 5.83
CA ALA A 343 7.16 4.04 6.61
C ALA A 343 8.43 4.09 7.48
N HIS A 344 8.96 2.93 7.89
CA HIS A 344 10.13 2.85 8.75
C HIS A 344 11.46 3.01 8.00
N TRP A 345 11.50 2.80 6.68
CA TRP A 345 12.72 3.05 5.88
C TRP A 345 12.93 4.53 5.58
N ILE A 346 11.88 5.36 5.68
CA ILE A 346 11.93 6.82 5.54
C ILE A 346 12.86 7.44 6.58
N TYR A 347 12.98 6.84 7.77
CA TYR A 347 13.77 7.37 8.87
C TYR A 347 15.20 6.81 8.86
N LYS A 348 16.03 7.29 7.94
CA LYS A 348 17.48 7.09 8.00
C LYS A 348 18.25 8.36 7.66
N GLU A 349 18.48 9.18 8.68
CA GLU A 349 19.74 9.88 8.95
C GLU A 349 19.81 10.17 10.47
N GLY A 350 20.15 9.16 11.29
CA GLY A 350 20.27 9.33 12.74
C GLY A 350 20.39 8.03 13.53
N LYS A 351 20.84 8.12 14.80
CA LYS A 351 20.85 6.97 15.73
C LYS A 351 19.42 6.42 15.86
N PRO A 352 19.21 5.10 15.74
CA PRO A 352 17.87 4.56 15.76
C PRO A 352 17.22 4.82 17.12
N SER A 353 16.07 5.47 17.10
CA SER A 353 15.28 5.71 18.31
C SER A 353 14.80 4.38 18.92
N ALA A 354 14.41 4.39 20.19
CA ALA A 354 13.92 3.18 20.86
C ALA A 354 12.66 2.59 20.19
N SER A 355 11.87 3.41 19.48
CA SER A 355 10.70 2.96 18.71
C SER A 355 11.11 2.17 17.46
N GLU A 356 12.17 2.57 16.75
CA GLU A 356 12.68 1.89 15.54
C GLU A 356 13.22 0.49 15.82
N LYS A 357 13.89 0.30 16.96
CA LYS A 357 14.35 -1.04 17.37
C LYS A 357 13.18 -1.97 17.65
N ASN A 358 12.15 -1.48 18.35
CA ASN A 358 10.95 -2.27 18.65
C ASN A 358 10.16 -2.67 17.41
N VAL A 359 10.11 -1.79 16.41
CA VAL A 359 9.51 -2.07 15.11
C VAL A 359 10.25 -3.20 14.40
N LYS A 360 11.58 -3.11 14.26
CA LYS A 360 12.39 -4.14 13.60
C LYS A 360 12.23 -5.50 14.28
N VAL A 361 12.12 -5.53 15.61
CA VAL A 361 11.87 -6.76 16.40
C VAL A 361 10.47 -7.32 16.14
N LYS A 362 9.41 -6.50 16.19
CA LYS A 362 8.03 -6.96 15.90
C LYS A 362 7.86 -7.44 14.46
N TRP A 363 8.62 -6.90 13.52
CA TRP A 363 8.63 -7.41 12.14
C TRP A 363 9.38 -8.74 12.02
N LEU A 364 10.49 -8.92 12.74
CA LEU A 364 11.13 -10.23 12.83
C LEU A 364 10.20 -11.27 13.46
N GLU A 365 9.39 -10.89 14.44
CA GLU A 365 8.34 -11.75 15.00
C GLU A 365 7.25 -12.08 13.97
N LEU A 366 6.81 -11.11 13.14
CA LEU A 366 5.87 -11.38 12.05
C LEU A 366 6.46 -12.31 10.98
N LEU A 367 7.73 -12.12 10.62
CA LEU A 367 8.43 -12.99 9.67
C LEU A 367 8.65 -14.40 10.26
N SER A 368 8.95 -14.50 11.55
CA SER A 368 9.04 -15.77 12.27
C SER A 368 7.69 -16.47 12.32
N SER A 369 6.58 -15.74 12.56
CA SER A 369 5.26 -16.33 12.52
C SER A 369 4.90 -16.82 11.11
N TRP A 370 5.38 -16.14 10.06
CA TRP A 370 5.23 -16.63 8.68
C TRP A 370 6.11 -17.85 8.40
N GLN A 371 7.28 -17.96 9.04
CA GLN A 371 8.14 -19.13 8.92
C GLN A 371 7.46 -20.37 9.51
N ASP A 372 6.79 -20.22 10.66
CA ASP A 372 6.06 -21.30 11.31
C ASP A 372 4.81 -21.71 10.50
N SER A 373 4.04 -20.75 10.00
CA SER A 373 2.87 -21.03 9.15
C SER A 373 3.22 -21.47 7.71
N ALA A 374 4.42 -21.15 7.19
CA ALA A 374 4.87 -21.58 5.86
C ALA A 374 5.21 -23.08 5.79
N LEU A 375 5.18 -23.80 6.92
CA LEU A 375 5.26 -25.25 6.97
C LEU A 375 4.00 -25.92 6.40
N ASP A 376 2.84 -25.24 6.39
CA ASP A 376 1.64 -25.63 5.64
C ASP A 376 1.09 -24.46 4.79
N PRO A 377 1.36 -24.45 3.47
CA PRO A 377 0.88 -23.40 2.59
C PRO A 377 -0.65 -23.28 2.48
N LYS A 378 -1.42 -24.33 2.80
CA LYS A 378 -2.89 -24.28 2.78
C LYS A 378 -3.41 -23.52 4.00
N GLU A 379 -2.88 -23.81 5.19
CA GLU A 379 -3.20 -23.05 6.41
C GLU A 379 -2.78 -21.58 6.23
N PHE A 380 -1.62 -21.31 5.65
CA PHE A 380 -1.20 -19.93 5.38
C PHE A 380 -2.15 -19.17 4.44
N VAL A 381 -2.64 -19.81 3.38
CA VAL A 381 -3.64 -19.20 2.47
C VAL A 381 -4.97 -18.96 3.17
N GLU A 382 -5.38 -19.83 4.08
CA GLU A 382 -6.57 -19.61 4.91
C GLU A 382 -6.35 -18.49 5.93
N GLU A 383 -5.18 -18.41 6.56
CA GLU A 383 -4.81 -17.29 7.42
C GLU A 383 -4.65 -15.96 6.64
N LEU A 384 -4.41 -16.00 5.33
CA LEU A 384 -4.26 -14.80 4.47
C LEU A 384 -5.61 -14.15 4.12
N LYS A 385 -6.74 -14.87 4.19
CA LYS A 385 -8.10 -14.39 3.84
C LYS A 385 -8.75 -13.57 4.97
#